data_AF-A0A959HN55-F1
#
_entry.id   AF-A0A959HN55-F1
#
_cell.length_a   1.000
_cell.length_b   1.000
_cell.length_c   1.000
_cell.angle_alpha   90.00
_cell.angle_beta   90.00
_cell.angle_gamma   90.00
#
_symmetry.space_group_name_H-M   'P 1'
#
loop_
_entity.id
_entity.type
_entity.pdbx_description
1 polymer ?
#
loop_
_entity_poly.entity_id
_entity_poly.type
_entity_poly.pdbx_seq_one_letter_code
_entity_poly.pdbx_strand_id
1 'polypeptide(L)'
;MSLDALRGFDMFWIIGGAGMLVALVDLLGFPKSWVDGLALQMEHVTWDGFHFLDLIFPLFIFISGVTVPYSVLSDKAKGVPVSKLQIRIIKRTFILVLIGLSFSLFKFQWDAIRLYQVLWLIGMSYLIGASINLHVESWKYRLLIFFGVLIIYNLVIFYLPYPGK
;
A
#
# COMPACT_ATOMS: atom_id res chain seq x y z
N MET A 1 18.58 4.31 5.15
CA MET A 1 18.99 2.94 5.55
C MET A 1 17.90 2.21 6.30
N SER A 2 17.34 2.73 7.41
CA SER A 2 16.26 2.05 8.14
C SER A 2 15.01 1.80 7.30
N LEU A 3 14.68 2.72 6.40
CA LEU A 3 13.48 2.63 5.59
C LEU A 3 13.54 1.55 4.50
N ASP A 4 14.73 1.30 3.94
CA ASP A 4 14.94 0.21 2.98
C ASP A 4 14.91 -1.15 3.67
N ALA A 5 15.40 -1.23 4.92
CA ALA A 5 15.29 -2.43 5.74
C ALA A 5 13.82 -2.75 6.09
N LEU A 6 13.01 -1.75 6.43
CA LEU A 6 11.58 -1.92 6.70
C LEU A 6 10.82 -2.43 5.45
N ARG A 7 11.12 -1.86 4.28
CA ARG A 7 10.53 -2.33 3.02
C ARG A 7 10.98 -3.75 2.64
N GLY A 8 12.26 -4.06 2.87
CA GLY A 8 12.79 -5.41 2.65
C GLY A 8 12.15 -6.44 3.57
N PHE A 9 11.88 -6.07 4.83
CA PHE A 9 11.11 -6.86 5.77
C PHE A 9 9.70 -7.15 5.24
N ASP A 10 8.96 -6.15 4.77
CA ASP A 10 7.62 -6.37 4.19
C ASP A 10 7.66 -7.29 2.96
N MET A 11 8.62 -7.07 2.06
CA MET A 11 8.78 -7.91 0.88
C MET A 11 9.06 -9.37 1.24
N PHE A 12 9.87 -9.61 2.27
CA PHE A 12 10.13 -10.96 2.77
C PHE A 12 8.84 -11.68 3.22
N TRP A 13 7.98 -11.00 3.97
CA TRP A 13 6.71 -11.58 4.41
C TRP A 13 5.72 -11.81 3.28
N ILE A 14 5.59 -10.86 2.34
CA ILE A 14 4.68 -10.96 1.19
C ILE A 14 5.05 -12.13 0.25
N ILE A 15 6.34 -12.43 0.09
CA ILE A 15 6.80 -13.51 -0.80
C ILE A 15 6.58 -14.91 -0.20
N GLY A 16 6.37 -15.02 1.11
CA GLY A 16 6.12 -16.30 1.79
C GLY A 16 7.01 -16.57 3.01
N GLY A 17 7.65 -15.54 3.59
CA GLY A 17 8.46 -15.68 4.81
C GLY A 17 7.71 -16.31 5.99
N ALA A 18 6.38 -16.12 6.04
CA ALA A 18 5.47 -16.77 6.99
C ALA A 18 5.59 -18.31 6.96
N GLY A 19 5.41 -18.92 5.79
CA GLY A 19 5.47 -20.38 5.64
C GLY A 19 6.87 -20.93 5.92
N MET A 20 7.92 -20.18 5.53
CA MET A 20 9.30 -20.57 5.80
C MET A 20 9.60 -20.63 7.31
N LEU A 21 9.12 -19.66 8.09
CA LEU A 21 9.35 -19.65 9.53
C LEU A 21 8.58 -20.75 10.26
N VAL A 22 7.32 -20.99 9.89
CA VAL A 22 6.54 -22.10 10.47
C VAL A 22 7.23 -23.44 10.21
N ALA A 23 7.68 -23.67 8.97
CA ALA A 23 8.42 -24.89 8.61
C ALA A 23 9.76 -25.02 9.35
N LEU A 24 10.48 -23.92 9.57
CA LEU A 24 11.76 -23.91 10.27
C LEU A 24 11.59 -24.22 11.77
N VAL A 25 10.58 -23.64 12.42
CA VAL A 25 10.30 -23.85 13.85
C VAL A 25 9.82 -25.29 14.09
N ASP A 26 9.05 -25.85 13.17
CA ASP A 26 8.65 -27.27 13.20
C ASP A 26 9.86 -28.20 13.03
N LEU A 27 10.75 -27.90 12.07
CA LEU A 27 11.99 -28.66 11.85
C LEU A 27 12.95 -28.61 13.05
N LEU A 28 13.01 -27.49 13.76
CA LEU A 28 13.86 -27.31 14.94
C LEU A 28 13.33 -28.01 16.21
N GLY A 29 12.15 -28.63 16.14
CA GLY A 29 11.58 -29.42 17.23
C GLY A 29 11.02 -28.58 18.37
N PHE A 30 10.57 -27.36 18.10
CA PHE A 30 9.88 -26.54 19.11
C PHE A 30 8.57 -27.22 19.57
N PRO A 31 8.07 -26.91 20.77
CA PRO A 31 6.80 -27.45 21.24
C PRO A 31 5.68 -27.09 20.27
N LYS A 32 4.81 -28.06 19.97
CA LYS A 32 3.72 -27.88 19.00
C LYS A 32 2.83 -26.66 19.32
N SER A 33 2.62 -26.34 20.59
CA SER A 33 1.88 -25.14 21.02
C SER A 33 2.52 -23.82 20.56
N TRP A 34 3.84 -23.77 20.42
CA TRP A 34 4.55 -22.59 19.91
C TRP A 34 4.45 -22.52 18.39
N VAL A 35 4.57 -23.66 17.71
CA VAL A 35 4.39 -23.74 16.24
C VAL A 35 2.98 -23.28 15.87
N ASP A 36 1.95 -23.81 16.53
CA ASP A 36 0.55 -23.49 16.28
C ASP A 36 0.25 -22.01 16.58
N GLY A 37 0.80 -21.47 17.68
CA GLY A 37 0.67 -20.05 18.03
C GLY A 37 1.33 -19.11 17.01
N LEU A 38 2.50 -19.49 16.48
CA LEU A 38 3.17 -18.74 15.42
C LEU A 38 2.43 -18.85 14.09
N ALA A 39 1.97 -20.05 13.72
CA ALA A 39 1.19 -20.27 12.50
C ALA A 39 -0.08 -19.41 12.49
N LEU A 40 -0.77 -19.31 13.63
CA LEU A 40 -1.95 -18.46 13.77
C LEU A 40 -1.65 -16.97 13.51
N GLN A 41 -0.49 -16.47 13.96
CA GLN A 41 -0.06 -15.09 13.66
C GLN A 41 0.34 -14.87 12.20
N MET A 42 0.61 -15.94 11.46
CA MET A 42 0.98 -15.94 10.05
C MET A 42 -0.22 -16.11 9.12
N GLU A 43 -1.44 -16.12 9.65
CA GLU A 43 -2.70 -16.15 8.89
C GLU A 43 -3.46 -14.83 9.01
N HIS A 44 -4.38 -14.59 8.07
CA HIS A 44 -5.24 -13.42 8.09
C HIS A 44 -6.51 -13.70 8.89
N VAL A 45 -6.91 -12.76 9.75
CA VAL A 45 -8.20 -12.82 10.42
C VAL A 45 -9.33 -12.56 9.40
N THR A 46 -10.44 -13.29 9.52
CA THR A 46 -11.55 -13.20 8.57
C THR A 46 -12.43 -11.95 8.76
N TRP A 47 -12.58 -11.46 10.00
CA TRP A 47 -13.45 -10.32 10.30
C TRP A 47 -13.05 -9.54 11.55
N ASP A 48 -12.98 -10.19 12.71
CA ASP A 48 -12.73 -9.53 13.99
C ASP A 48 -11.54 -10.18 14.71
N GLY A 49 -10.55 -9.36 15.03
CA GLY A 49 -9.27 -9.79 15.57
C GLY A 49 -8.08 -9.08 14.91
N PHE A 50 -6.89 -9.47 15.32
CA PHE A 50 -5.64 -8.87 14.85
C PHE A 50 -4.52 -9.90 14.86
N HIS A 51 -3.93 -10.15 13.70
CA HIS A 51 -2.73 -10.97 13.55
C HIS A 51 -1.57 -10.19 12.98
N PHE A 52 -0.35 -10.67 13.23
CA PHE A 52 0.87 -10.04 12.74
C PHE A 52 0.85 -9.83 11.22
N LEU A 53 0.35 -10.80 10.44
CA LEU A 53 0.33 -10.69 8.98
C LEU A 53 -0.56 -9.53 8.48
N ASP A 54 -1.58 -9.13 9.25
CA ASP A 54 -2.48 -8.02 8.90
C ASP A 54 -1.77 -6.66 8.95
N LEU A 55 -0.67 -6.54 9.71
CA LEU A 55 0.13 -5.31 9.81
C LEU A 55 0.99 -5.01 8.57
N ILE A 56 1.35 -6.04 7.80
CA ILE A 56 2.30 -5.89 6.69
C ILE A 56 1.77 -4.89 5.65
N PHE A 57 0.47 -4.95 5.35
CA PHE A 57 -0.12 -4.08 4.34
C PHE A 57 -0.23 -2.61 4.76
N PRO A 58 -0.80 -2.26 5.95
CA PRO A 58 -0.78 -0.89 6.45
C PRO A 58 0.63 -0.30 6.57
N LEU A 59 1.59 -1.11 7.05
CA LEU A 59 2.97 -0.69 7.21
C LEU A 59 3.63 -0.39 5.85
N PHE A 60 3.41 -1.26 4.85
CA PHE A 60 3.88 -1.05 3.49
C PHE A 60 3.35 0.28 2.88
N ILE A 61 2.03 0.53 2.99
CA ILE A 61 1.44 1.76 2.48
C ILE A 61 2.01 2.98 3.21
N PHE A 62 2.14 2.92 4.53
CA PHE A 62 2.70 4.00 5.33
C PHE A 62 4.13 4.36 4.91
N ILE A 63 5.03 3.36 4.84
CA ILE A 63 6.41 3.58 4.38
C ILE A 63 6.39 4.16 2.97
N SER A 64 5.61 3.58 2.06
CA SER A 64 5.55 4.03 0.68
C SER A 64 5.16 5.50 0.59
N GLY A 65 4.15 5.94 1.36
CA GLY A 65 3.68 7.32 1.42
C GLY A 65 4.72 8.29 1.96
N VAL A 66 5.42 7.94 3.04
CA VAL A 66 6.48 8.79 3.63
C VAL A 66 7.67 8.98 2.68
N THR A 67 7.96 8.01 1.81
CA THR A 67 9.08 8.14 0.85
C THR A 67 8.82 9.03 -0.35
N VAL A 68 7.56 9.20 -0.76
CA VAL A 68 7.19 10.02 -1.92
C VAL A 68 7.74 11.44 -1.84
N PRO A 69 7.44 12.26 -0.80
CA PRO A 69 7.97 13.61 -0.68
C PRO A 69 9.49 13.64 -0.76
N TYR A 70 10.17 12.72 -0.07
CA TYR A 70 11.62 12.69 -0.04
C TYR A 70 12.24 12.52 -1.43
N SER A 71 11.70 11.58 -2.23
CA SER A 71 12.16 11.37 -3.61
C SER A 71 11.88 12.58 -4.52
N VAL A 72 10.70 13.17 -4.40
CA VAL A 72 10.22 14.26 -5.26
C VAL A 72 10.96 15.56 -4.94
N LEU A 73 11.14 15.88 -3.67
CA LEU A 73 11.86 17.06 -3.20
C LEU A 73 13.36 16.95 -3.53
N SER A 74 13.95 15.75 -3.40
CA SER A 74 15.34 15.51 -3.81
C SER A 74 15.55 15.79 -5.30
N ASP A 75 14.66 15.32 -6.17
CA ASP A 75 14.77 15.59 -7.60
C ASP A 75 14.48 17.06 -7.96
N LYS A 76 13.55 17.72 -7.26
CA LYS A 76 13.30 19.15 -7.41
C LYS A 76 14.52 19.99 -6.99
N ALA A 77 15.18 19.62 -5.89
CA ALA A 77 16.42 20.28 -5.43
C ALA A 77 17.59 20.12 -6.42
N LYS A 78 17.61 19.04 -7.20
CA LYS A 78 18.55 18.83 -8.30
C LYS A 78 18.23 19.63 -9.58
N GLY A 79 17.21 20.49 -9.55
CA GLY A 79 16.82 21.33 -10.68
C GLY A 79 16.06 20.60 -11.80
N VAL A 80 15.51 19.40 -11.52
CA VAL A 80 14.70 18.70 -12.52
C VAL A 80 13.39 19.47 -12.76
N PRO A 81 13.02 19.76 -14.02
CA PRO A 81 11.79 20.52 -14.31
C PRO A 81 10.55 19.76 -13.83
N VAL A 82 9.59 20.51 -13.26
CA VAL A 82 8.35 19.96 -12.68
C VAL A 82 7.57 19.13 -13.69
N SER A 83 7.52 19.53 -14.96
CA SER A 83 6.86 18.79 -16.04
C SER A 83 7.43 17.37 -16.22
N LYS A 84 8.76 17.23 -16.16
CA LYS A 84 9.44 15.94 -16.27
C LYS A 84 9.17 15.04 -15.07
N LEU A 85 9.07 15.62 -13.87
CA LEU A 85 8.69 14.89 -12.65
C LEU A 85 7.24 14.41 -12.72
N GLN A 86 6.33 15.28 -13.17
CA GLN A 86 4.91 14.94 -13.32
C GLN A 86 4.71 13.80 -14.34
N ILE A 87 5.38 13.85 -15.50
CA ILE A 87 5.34 12.77 -16.50
C ILE A 87 5.86 11.46 -15.92
N ARG A 88 6.94 11.50 -15.12
CA ARG A 88 7.48 10.30 -14.46
C ARG A 88 6.47 9.69 -13.49
N ILE A 89 5.77 10.53 -12.72
CA ILE A 89 4.73 10.10 -11.77
C ILE A 89 3.55 9.45 -12.51
N ILE A 90 3.07 10.09 -13.58
CA ILE A 90 1.98 9.58 -14.43
C ILE A 90 2.38 8.25 -15.05
N LYS A 91 3.57 8.16 -15.66
CA LYS A 91 4.05 6.92 -16.29
C LYS A 91 4.13 5.77 -15.28
N ARG A 92 4.65 6.02 -14.07
CA ARG A 92 4.72 5.01 -13.02
C ARG A 92 3.33 4.53 -12.60
N THR A 93 2.39 5.46 -12.42
CA THR A 93 1.00 5.15 -12.07
C THR A 93 0.34 4.30 -13.15
N PHE A 94 0.52 4.71 -14.41
CA PHE A 94 -0.02 4.00 -15.56
C PHE A 94 0.52 2.57 -15.65
N ILE A 95 1.83 2.36 -15.46
CA ILE A 95 2.43 1.02 -15.42
C ILE A 95 1.81 0.17 -14.31
N LEU A 96 1.65 0.70 -13.09
CA LEU A 96 1.07 -0.06 -11.97
C LEU A 96 -0.39 -0.44 -12.24
N VAL A 97 -1.18 0.49 -12.77
CA VAL A 97 -2.58 0.23 -13.14
C VAL A 97 -2.66 -0.82 -14.24
N LEU A 98 -1.83 -0.72 -15.29
CA LEU A 98 -1.80 -1.72 -16.35
C LEU A 98 -1.42 -3.10 -15.84
N ILE A 99 -0.39 -3.20 -14.99
CA ILE A 99 0.01 -4.49 -14.40
C ILE A 99 -1.16 -5.08 -13.60
N GLY A 100 -1.83 -4.27 -12.76
CA GLY A 100 -3.02 -4.72 -12.03
C GLY A 100 -4.13 -5.21 -12.96
N LEU A 101 -4.46 -4.46 -14.01
CA LEU A 101 -5.46 -4.87 -14.98
C LEU A 101 -5.08 -6.17 -15.69
N SER A 102 -3.82 -6.33 -16.09
CA SER A 102 -3.32 -7.56 -16.70
C SER A 102 -3.56 -8.78 -15.80
N PHE A 103 -3.30 -8.69 -14.49
CA PHE A 103 -3.59 -9.78 -13.56
C PHE A 103 -5.08 -10.17 -13.52
N SER A 104 -5.98 -9.20 -13.62
CA SER A 104 -7.42 -9.49 -13.70
C SER A 104 -7.80 -10.15 -15.02
N LEU A 105 -7.20 -9.72 -16.13
CA LEU A 105 -7.45 -10.26 -17.47
C LEU A 105 -6.94 -11.70 -17.60
N PHE A 106 -5.77 -12.02 -17.05
CA PHE A 106 -5.20 -13.38 -17.08
C PHE A 106 -6.02 -14.40 -16.29
N LYS A 107 -6.87 -13.97 -15.34
CA LYS A 107 -7.78 -14.87 -14.63
C LYS A 107 -9.01 -15.29 -15.45
N PHE A 108 -9.20 -14.77 -16.68
CA PHE A 108 -10.27 -15.15 -17.62
C PHE A 108 -11.71 -15.15 -17.03
N GLN A 109 -11.93 -14.40 -15.96
CA GLN A 109 -13.24 -14.24 -15.31
C GLN A 109 -13.83 -12.87 -15.68
N TRP A 110 -14.57 -12.81 -16.79
CA TRP A 110 -15.20 -11.57 -17.27
C TRP A 110 -16.21 -11.00 -16.26
N ASP A 111 -16.86 -11.85 -15.46
CA ASP A 111 -17.84 -11.45 -14.45
C ASP A 111 -17.22 -10.99 -13.12
N ALA A 112 -15.91 -11.18 -12.93
CA ALA A 112 -15.19 -10.84 -11.70
C ALA A 112 -14.00 -9.91 -11.95
N ILE A 113 -14.08 -9.05 -12.98
CA ILE A 113 -13.06 -8.03 -13.23
C ILE A 113 -13.04 -7.05 -12.05
N ARG A 114 -12.10 -7.27 -11.13
CA ARG A 114 -11.84 -6.36 -10.01
C ARG A 114 -11.02 -5.21 -10.55
N LEU A 115 -11.70 -4.13 -10.92
CA LEU A 115 -11.06 -2.87 -11.31
C LEU A 115 -10.28 -2.26 -10.14
N TYR A 116 -10.80 -2.40 -8.92
CA TYR A 116 -10.18 -1.92 -7.69
C TYR A 116 -9.24 -2.97 -7.10
N GLN A 117 -8.03 -3.03 -7.64
CA GLN A 117 -6.95 -3.83 -7.09
C GLN A 117 -6.02 -3.00 -6.21
N VAL A 118 -5.28 -3.67 -5.33
CA VAL A 118 -4.26 -3.05 -4.47
C VAL A 118 -3.25 -2.23 -5.29
N LEU A 119 -2.82 -2.73 -6.45
CA LEU A 119 -1.92 -2.01 -7.36
C LEU A 119 -2.52 -0.70 -7.89
N TRP A 120 -3.82 -0.71 -8.21
CA TRP A 120 -4.53 0.49 -8.66
C TRP A 120 -4.60 1.53 -7.53
N LEU A 121 -4.94 1.11 -6.31
CA LEU A 121 -5.01 1.98 -5.12
C LEU A 121 -3.65 2.62 -4.80
N ILE A 122 -2.56 1.85 -4.82
CA ILE A 122 -1.21 2.36 -4.57
C ILE A 122 -0.77 3.29 -5.71
N GLY A 123 -1.11 2.97 -6.96
CA GLY A 123 -0.82 3.84 -8.10
C GLY A 123 -1.53 5.19 -8.01
N MET A 124 -2.85 5.18 -7.75
CA MET A 124 -3.65 6.40 -7.66
C MET A 124 -3.27 7.27 -6.45
N SER A 125 -3.04 6.65 -5.29
CA SER A 125 -2.58 7.39 -4.10
C SER A 125 -1.20 8.02 -4.32
N TYR A 126 -0.29 7.32 -5.01
CA TYR A 126 1.01 7.87 -5.42
C TYR A 126 0.86 9.05 -6.37
N LEU A 127 0.01 8.95 -7.40
CA LEU A 127 -0.25 10.03 -8.35
C LEU A 127 -0.73 11.30 -7.62
N ILE A 128 -1.77 11.16 -6.81
CA ILE A 128 -2.39 12.28 -6.09
C ILE A 128 -1.40 12.87 -5.08
N GLY A 129 -0.80 12.03 -4.23
CA GLY A 129 0.11 12.48 -3.18
C GLY A 129 1.38 13.15 -3.73
N ALA A 130 1.98 12.57 -4.77
CA ALA A 130 3.18 13.12 -5.40
C ALA A 130 2.87 14.44 -6.14
N SER A 131 1.75 14.51 -6.86
CA SER A 131 1.33 15.74 -7.54
C SER A 131 1.01 16.87 -6.56
N ILE A 132 0.36 16.59 -5.44
CA ILE A 132 0.16 17.59 -4.37
C ILE A 132 1.52 18.09 -3.86
N ASN A 133 2.48 17.19 -3.63
CA ASN A 133 3.81 17.58 -3.14
C ASN A 133 4.59 18.46 -4.14
N LEU A 134 4.42 18.20 -5.44
CA LEU A 134 5.08 18.98 -6.49
C LEU A 134 4.55 20.41 -6.60
N HIS A 135 3.22 20.59 -6.52
CA HIS A 135 2.56 21.87 -6.80
C HIS A 135 2.27 22.70 -5.56
N VAL A 136 2.10 22.06 -4.39
CA VAL A 136 1.77 22.74 -3.13
C VAL A 136 3.01 22.78 -2.25
N GLU A 137 3.65 23.95 -2.16
CA GLU A 137 4.87 24.11 -1.34
C GLU A 137 4.55 24.38 0.15
N SER A 138 3.45 25.06 0.43
CA SER A 138 3.10 25.46 1.79
C SER A 138 2.46 24.32 2.60
N TRP A 139 3.04 24.02 3.76
CA TRP A 139 2.60 22.95 4.66
C TRP A 139 1.15 23.15 5.15
N LYS A 140 0.69 24.40 5.29
CA LYS A 140 -0.67 24.73 5.73
C LYS A 140 -1.71 24.24 4.72
N TYR A 141 -1.48 24.47 3.43
CA TYR A 141 -2.38 23.99 2.38
C TYR A 141 -2.36 22.47 2.25
N ARG A 142 -1.22 21.82 2.51
CA ARG A 142 -1.16 20.33 2.56
C ARG A 142 -2.02 19.76 3.68
N LEU A 143 -1.99 20.36 4.86
CA LEU A 143 -2.87 19.95 5.98
C LEU A 143 -4.33 20.23 5.67
N LEU A 144 -4.64 21.37 5.05
CA LEU A 144 -6.01 21.69 4.65
C LEU A 144 -6.54 20.64 3.66
N ILE A 145 -5.75 20.25 2.66
CA ILE A 145 -6.14 19.19 1.71
C ILE A 145 -6.33 17.87 2.46
N PHE A 146 -5.43 17.50 3.38
CA PHE A 146 -5.54 16.27 4.16
C PHE A 146 -6.85 16.21 4.96
N PHE A 147 -7.13 17.25 5.76
CA PHE A 147 -8.38 17.32 6.53
C PHE A 147 -9.60 17.41 5.61
N GLY A 148 -9.49 18.13 4.49
CA GLY A 148 -10.55 18.21 3.48
C GLY A 148 -10.92 16.84 2.91
N VAL A 149 -9.93 16.03 2.54
CA VAL A 149 -10.14 14.66 2.07
C VAL A 149 -10.80 13.79 3.14
N LEU A 150 -10.37 13.88 4.40
CA LEU A 150 -10.97 13.13 5.51
C LEU A 150 -12.43 13.51 5.75
N ILE A 151 -12.74 14.81 5.74
CA ILE A 151 -14.11 15.31 5.91
C ILE A 151 -14.96 14.84 4.74
N ILE A 152 -14.50 15.02 3.49
CA ILE A 152 -15.23 14.56 2.30
C ILE A 152 -15.49 13.06 2.38
N TYR A 153 -14.48 12.26 2.72
CA TYR A 153 -14.62 10.81 2.87
C TYR A 153 -15.66 10.45 3.94
N ASN A 154 -15.64 11.12 5.09
CA ASN A 154 -16.61 10.88 6.17
C ASN A 154 -18.04 11.24 5.74
N LEU A 155 -18.22 12.39 5.08
CA LEU A 155 -19.51 12.82 4.54
C LEU A 155 -20.01 11.81 3.49
N VAL A 156 -19.14 11.35 2.59
CA VAL A 156 -19.50 10.36 1.57
C VAL A 156 -20.02 9.07 2.22
N ILE A 157 -19.36 8.58 3.28
CA ILE A 157 -19.83 7.39 4.01
C ILE A 157 -21.15 7.65 4.74
N PHE A 158 -21.35 8.84 5.30
CA PHE A 158 -22.56 9.17 6.03
C PHE A 158 -23.78 9.35 5.11
N TYR A 159 -23.58 9.91 3.92
CA TYR A 159 -24.66 10.27 2.99
C TYR A 159 -24.92 9.27 1.87
N LEU A 160 -23.93 8.48 1.45
CA LEU A 160 -24.19 7.40 0.48
C LEU A 160 -24.75 6.17 1.22
N PRO A 161 -25.93 5.68 0.85
CA PRO A 161 -26.44 4.44 1.39
C PRO A 161 -25.49 3.30 1.02
N TYR A 162 -25.01 2.57 2.02
CA TYR A 162 -24.24 1.37 1.78
C TYR A 162 -25.13 0.35 1.05
N PRO A 163 -24.71 -0.21 -0.10
CA PRO A 163 -25.47 -1.26 -0.76
C PRO A 163 -25.52 -2.48 0.17
N GLY A 164 -26.61 -2.62 0.93
CA GLY A 164 -26.77 -3.68 1.93
C GLY A 164 -27.57 -3.34 3.19
N LYS A 165 -28.21 -2.18 3.29
CA LYS A 165 -29.36 -1.96 4.19
C LYS A 165 -30.47 -1.20 3.47
#